data_AF-A0AAX4IIT2-F1
#
_entry.id   AF-A0AAX4IIT2-F1
#
_cell.length_a   1.000
_cell.length_b   1.000
_cell.length_c   1.000
_cell.angle_alpha   90.00
_cell.angle_beta   90.00
_cell.angle_gamma   90.00
#
_symmetry.space_group_name_H-M   'P 1'
#
loop_
_entity.id
_entity.type
_entity.pdbx_description
1 polymer ?
#
loop_
_entity_poly.entity_id
_entity_poly.type
_entity_poly.pdbx_seq_one_letter_code
_entity_poly.pdbx_strand_id
1 'polypeptide(L)'
;MGAQRSSIRVYSMVAAGALEMDVVDGHVKLMRLVRDDGDDEWLAASTSLGLPGVIVRMKFNIYPDSKVYAHQKTLEEKDVLDGDIYDMIAPYVTANLWWWPCKRRFHHRYYDVVPTNASAREGFQNTFSVTDLEETAARTLLDSGRYLATSNVLDFPSFRPKVGDHTRFNEPFYHNLAMVLVDEFPCRPHWTKNTSEVFAHAVKNIDPRRKPANLPLIQKLGFFVR
;
A
#
# COMPACT_ATOMS: atom_id res chain seq x y z
N MET A 1 -12.30 -2.46 -6.98
CA MET A 1 -11.68 -2.48 -5.63
C MET A 1 -11.84 -1.14 -4.91
N GLY A 2 -12.23 -0.04 -5.58
CA GLY A 2 -12.45 1.24 -4.88
C GLY A 2 -11.20 1.75 -4.15
N ALA A 3 -10.03 1.66 -4.79
CA ALA A 3 -8.78 2.07 -4.15
C ALA A 3 -8.88 3.53 -3.71
N GLN A 4 -8.64 3.79 -2.43
CA GLN A 4 -8.80 5.12 -1.84
C GLN A 4 -7.83 5.37 -0.70
N ARG A 5 -7.64 6.65 -0.37
CA ARG A 5 -6.97 7.13 0.85
C ARG A 5 -7.99 7.71 1.84
N SER A 6 -7.53 8.05 3.03
CA SER A 6 -8.41 8.58 4.09
C SER A 6 -8.48 10.10 4.05
N SER A 7 -9.22 10.65 3.09
CA SER A 7 -9.42 12.10 2.95
C SER A 7 -10.90 12.43 2.79
N ILE A 8 -11.33 13.49 3.47
CA ILE A 8 -12.65 14.10 3.29
C ILE A 8 -12.59 15.46 2.55
N ARG A 9 -11.41 16.10 2.53
CA ARG A 9 -11.20 17.42 1.90
C ARG A 9 -10.93 17.33 0.41
N VAL A 10 -10.45 16.18 -0.07
CA VAL A 10 -10.15 15.94 -1.49
C VAL A 10 -10.69 14.59 -1.92
N TYR A 11 -10.92 14.45 -3.23
CA TYR A 11 -11.23 13.16 -3.84
C TYR A 11 -10.17 12.13 -3.45
N SER A 12 -10.61 11.15 -2.67
CA SER A 12 -9.71 10.20 -2.02
C SER A 12 -9.57 8.91 -2.81
N MET A 13 -10.54 8.63 -3.66
CA MET A 13 -10.57 7.46 -4.52
C MET A 13 -9.68 7.67 -5.74
N VAL A 14 -8.84 6.70 -6.07
CA VAL A 14 -7.93 6.75 -7.23
C VAL A 14 -8.74 6.89 -8.52
N ALA A 15 -9.86 6.15 -8.66
CA ALA A 15 -10.71 6.25 -9.84
C ALA A 15 -11.30 7.65 -10.05
N ALA A 16 -11.48 8.45 -8.99
CA ALA A 16 -11.92 9.84 -9.09
C ALA A 16 -10.86 10.77 -9.74
N GLY A 17 -9.62 10.30 -9.92
CA GLY A 17 -8.61 10.98 -10.72
C GLY A 17 -8.59 10.54 -12.19
N ALA A 18 -9.28 9.45 -12.55
CA ALA A 18 -9.31 8.98 -13.93
C ALA A 18 -10.20 9.89 -14.79
N LEU A 19 -9.73 10.22 -15.98
CA LEU A 19 -10.44 11.02 -16.98
C LEU A 19 -10.91 10.17 -18.15
N GLU A 20 -10.13 9.14 -18.50
CA GLU A 20 -10.43 8.23 -19.60
C GLU A 20 -9.82 6.86 -19.28
N MET A 21 -10.46 5.79 -19.75
CA MET A 21 -9.93 4.43 -19.69
C MET A 21 -10.20 3.67 -20.97
N ASP A 22 -9.20 2.87 -21.38
CA ASP A 22 -9.36 1.89 -22.43
C ASP A 22 -9.48 0.51 -21.81
N VAL A 23 -10.55 -0.20 -22.16
CA VAL A 23 -10.87 -1.55 -21.67
C VAL A 23 -10.91 -2.50 -22.86
N VAL A 24 -10.26 -3.66 -22.72
CA VAL A 24 -10.42 -4.77 -23.66
C VAL A 24 -11.47 -5.72 -23.08
N ASP A 25 -12.58 -5.87 -23.78
CA ASP A 25 -13.70 -6.73 -23.37
C ASP A 25 -13.43 -8.22 -23.65
N GLY A 26 -14.37 -9.08 -23.27
CA GLY A 26 -14.32 -10.52 -23.51
C GLY A 26 -14.37 -10.93 -24.99
N HIS A 27 -14.68 -9.99 -25.90
CA HIS A 27 -14.70 -10.18 -27.35
C HIS A 27 -13.44 -9.64 -28.03
N VAL A 28 -12.41 -9.25 -27.25
CA VAL A 28 -11.16 -8.67 -27.76
C VAL A 28 -11.39 -7.34 -28.48
N LYS A 29 -12.44 -6.60 -28.10
CA LYS A 29 -12.73 -5.27 -28.62
C LYS A 29 -12.20 -4.21 -27.64
N LEU A 30 -11.54 -3.20 -28.20
CA LEU A 30 -11.13 -2.02 -27.44
C LEU A 30 -12.32 -1.07 -27.26
N MET A 31 -12.68 -0.82 -26.01
CA MET A 31 -13.67 0.17 -25.61
C MET A 31 -12.96 1.35 -24.97
N ARG A 32 -13.23 2.57 -25.45
CA ARG A 32 -12.71 3.80 -24.85
C ARG A 32 -13.83 4.49 -24.09
N LEU A 33 -13.67 4.58 -22.78
CA LEU A 33 -14.61 5.22 -21.88
C LEU A 33 -14.04 6.57 -21.46
N VAL A 34 -14.79 7.64 -21.71
CA VAL A 34 -14.48 8.98 -21.20
C VAL A 34 -15.28 9.17 -19.93
N ARG A 35 -14.70 9.81 -18.93
CA ARG A 35 -15.37 10.03 -17.66
C ARG A 35 -16.66 10.82 -17.85
N ASP A 36 -17.75 10.18 -17.46
CA ASP A 36 -19.05 10.78 -17.24
C ASP A 36 -19.66 10.14 -16.00
N ASP A 37 -19.87 10.94 -14.96
CA ASP A 37 -20.39 10.45 -13.68
C ASP A 37 -21.91 10.12 -13.77
N GLY A 38 -22.57 10.44 -14.90
CA GLY A 38 -23.94 10.02 -15.24
C GLY A 38 -24.03 8.80 -16.16
N ASP A 39 -22.90 8.23 -16.61
CA ASP A 39 -22.87 7.08 -17.51
C ASP A 39 -22.63 5.76 -16.74
N ASP A 40 -23.57 4.84 -16.88
CA ASP A 40 -23.51 3.50 -16.26
C ASP A 40 -22.29 2.69 -16.72
N GLU A 41 -21.82 2.85 -17.97
CA GLU A 41 -20.63 2.15 -18.47
C GLU A 41 -19.37 2.61 -17.73
N TRP A 42 -19.23 3.93 -17.52
CA TRP A 42 -18.14 4.49 -16.74
C TRP A 42 -18.21 4.06 -15.28
N LEU A 43 -19.38 4.15 -14.66
CA LEU A 43 -19.59 3.76 -13.26
C LEU A 43 -19.25 2.28 -13.05
N ALA A 44 -19.68 1.41 -13.96
CA ALA A 44 -19.32 0.01 -13.96
C ALA A 44 -17.79 -0.15 -14.11
N ALA A 45 -17.17 0.42 -15.13
CA ALA A 45 -15.74 0.21 -15.39
C ALA A 45 -14.82 0.76 -14.29
N SER A 46 -15.18 1.87 -13.65
CA SER A 46 -14.36 2.54 -12.64
C SER A 46 -14.15 1.73 -11.33
N THR A 47 -15.08 0.83 -10.98
CA THR A 47 -15.04 0.10 -9.68
C THR A 47 -15.33 -1.39 -9.70
N SER A 48 -15.68 -1.97 -10.84
CA SER A 48 -16.17 -3.35 -10.99
C SER A 48 -15.16 -4.49 -10.89
N LEU A 49 -13.96 -4.24 -10.37
CA LEU A 49 -12.91 -5.27 -10.26
C LEU A 49 -12.45 -5.84 -11.62
N GLY A 50 -12.70 -5.10 -12.71
CA GLY A 50 -12.38 -5.56 -14.07
C GLY A 50 -13.46 -6.43 -14.71
N LEU A 51 -14.70 -6.42 -14.19
CA LEU A 51 -15.80 -7.18 -14.79
C LEU A 51 -16.06 -6.83 -16.27
N PRO A 52 -16.03 -5.54 -16.70
CA PRO A 52 -16.18 -5.17 -18.10
C PRO A 52 -15.00 -5.56 -18.99
N GLY A 53 -13.87 -5.96 -18.39
CA GLY A 53 -12.67 -6.34 -19.11
C GLY A 53 -11.38 -5.84 -18.45
N VAL A 54 -10.28 -6.05 -19.17
CA VAL A 54 -8.94 -5.65 -18.71
C VAL A 54 -8.69 -4.20 -19.11
N ILE A 55 -8.42 -3.35 -18.13
CA ILE A 55 -7.99 -1.97 -18.37
C ILE A 55 -6.55 -2.01 -18.89
N VAL A 56 -6.34 -1.54 -20.13
CA VAL A 56 -5.01 -1.53 -20.78
C VAL A 56 -4.36 -0.15 -20.78
N ARG A 57 -5.16 0.92 -20.66
CA ARG A 57 -4.68 2.30 -20.61
C ARG A 57 -5.62 3.15 -19.77
N MET A 58 -5.06 4.11 -19.04
CA MET A 58 -5.84 5.12 -18.33
C MET A 58 -5.18 6.49 -18.49
N LYS A 59 -6.01 7.52 -18.57
CA LYS A 59 -5.60 8.92 -18.48
C LYS A 59 -6.03 9.47 -17.13
N PHE A 60 -5.10 10.07 -16.39
CA PHE A 60 -5.34 10.62 -15.07
C PHE A 60 -5.18 12.14 -15.06
N ASN A 61 -5.96 12.81 -14.21
CA ASN A 61 -5.68 14.16 -13.77
C ASN A 61 -4.60 14.12 -12.69
N ILE A 62 -3.53 14.91 -12.87
CA ILE A 62 -2.40 14.99 -11.93
C ILE A 62 -2.43 16.37 -11.28
N TYR A 63 -2.46 16.40 -9.95
CA TYR A 63 -2.36 17.64 -9.18
C TYR A 63 -0.90 18.04 -8.99
N PRO A 64 -0.60 19.34 -8.82
CA PRO A 64 0.73 19.80 -8.48
C PRO A 64 1.25 19.09 -7.22
N ASP A 65 2.54 18.77 -7.24
CA ASP A 65 3.17 18.14 -6.10
C ASP A 65 3.20 19.10 -4.90
N SER A 66 3.05 18.55 -3.70
CA SER A 66 2.95 19.32 -2.48
C SER A 66 3.74 18.66 -1.36
N LYS A 67 4.45 19.45 -0.56
CA LYS A 67 5.05 18.92 0.66
C LYS A 67 3.94 18.69 1.67
N VAL A 68 3.99 17.54 2.35
CA VAL A 68 3.05 17.18 3.40
C VAL A 68 3.81 16.94 4.70
N TYR A 69 3.28 17.42 5.81
CA TYR A 69 3.74 16.97 7.12
C TYR A 69 2.97 15.71 7.52
N ALA A 70 3.60 14.85 8.32
CA ALA A 70 2.97 13.69 8.92
C ALA A 70 3.11 13.81 10.44
N HIS A 71 2.02 13.63 11.17
CA HIS A 71 2.04 13.62 12.62
C HIS A 71 1.22 12.47 13.18
N GLN A 72 1.63 11.97 14.34
CA GLN A 72 0.94 10.90 15.05
C GLN A 72 0.83 11.23 16.53
N LYS A 73 -0.36 11.02 17.10
CA LYS A 73 -0.61 11.09 18.55
C LYS A 73 -1.35 9.87 19.03
N THR A 74 -1.24 9.58 20.31
CA THR A 74 -2.05 8.54 20.96
C THR A 74 -3.20 9.22 21.68
N LEU A 75 -4.40 8.69 21.53
CA LEU A 75 -5.63 9.17 22.16
C LEU A 75 -6.18 8.08 23.07
N GLU A 76 -6.82 8.49 24.16
CA GLU A 76 -7.57 7.56 25.00
C GLU A 76 -8.87 7.16 24.30
N GLU A 77 -9.34 5.94 24.55
CA GLU A 77 -10.52 5.39 23.89
C GLU A 77 -11.78 6.22 24.11
N LYS A 78 -12.01 6.74 25.31
CA LYS A 78 -13.16 7.61 25.62
C LYS A 78 -13.15 8.90 24.78
N ASP A 79 -11.97 9.45 24.51
CA ASP A 79 -11.86 10.72 23.79
C ASP A 79 -12.28 10.55 22.32
N VAL A 80 -12.13 9.35 21.77
CA VAL A 80 -12.52 9.04 20.39
C VAL A 80 -13.94 8.50 20.31
N LEU A 81 -14.33 7.57 21.20
CA LEU A 81 -15.64 6.92 21.14
C LEU A 81 -16.78 7.83 21.63
N ASP A 82 -16.51 8.70 22.62
CA ASP A 82 -17.49 9.64 23.19
C ASP A 82 -17.28 11.08 22.69
N GLY A 83 -16.25 11.31 21.87
CA GLY A 83 -15.90 12.64 21.34
C GLY A 83 -16.38 12.87 19.91
N ASP A 84 -16.12 14.07 19.39
CA ASP A 84 -16.43 14.42 18.01
C ASP A 84 -15.32 13.94 17.06
N ILE A 85 -15.53 12.78 16.46
CA ILE A 85 -14.60 12.20 15.48
C ILE A 85 -14.45 13.10 14.25
N TYR A 86 -15.52 13.78 13.83
CA TYR A 86 -15.50 14.62 12.64
C TYR A 86 -14.56 15.80 12.85
N ASP A 87 -14.69 16.50 13.97
CA ASP A 87 -13.82 17.62 14.34
C ASP A 87 -12.35 17.19 14.48
N MET A 88 -12.08 15.94 14.85
CA MET A 88 -10.71 15.42 14.91
C MET A 88 -10.09 15.21 13.53
N ILE A 89 -10.87 14.80 12.52
CA ILE A 89 -10.34 14.41 11.20
C ILE A 89 -10.49 15.52 10.16
N ALA A 90 -11.51 16.36 10.25
CA ALA A 90 -11.89 17.35 9.24
C ALA A 90 -10.86 18.46 8.98
N PRO A 91 -10.07 18.93 9.97
CA PRO A 91 -9.04 19.93 9.72
C PRO A 91 -7.98 19.44 8.72
N TYR A 92 -7.68 18.14 8.72
CA TYR A 92 -6.55 17.58 7.99
C TYR A 92 -6.92 17.09 6.59
N VAL A 93 -5.98 17.19 5.65
CA VAL A 93 -6.17 16.62 4.31
C VAL A 93 -6.28 15.10 4.37
N THR A 94 -5.52 14.43 5.25
CA THR A 94 -5.67 13.00 5.48
C THR A 94 -5.62 12.72 6.98
N ALA A 95 -6.54 11.93 7.51
CA ALA A 95 -6.53 11.52 8.91
C ALA A 95 -6.99 10.06 9.07
N ASN A 96 -6.37 9.35 10.01
CA ASN A 96 -6.62 7.94 10.28
C ASN A 96 -6.64 7.70 11.79
N LEU A 97 -7.57 6.85 12.23
CA LEU A 97 -7.66 6.35 13.59
C LEU A 97 -7.39 4.85 13.57
N TRP A 98 -6.34 4.41 14.28
CA TRP A 98 -6.01 3.00 14.47
C TRP A 98 -6.27 2.61 15.90
N TRP A 99 -7.23 1.73 16.12
CA TRP A 99 -7.61 1.28 17.46
C TRP A 99 -6.82 0.03 17.87
N TRP A 100 -6.35 0.02 19.12
CA TRP A 100 -5.74 -1.13 19.76
C TRP A 100 -6.63 -1.60 20.91
N PRO A 101 -7.55 -2.56 20.70
CA PRO A 101 -8.56 -2.93 21.69
C PRO A 101 -7.96 -3.32 23.06
N CYS A 102 -6.91 -4.15 23.06
CA CYS A 102 -6.26 -4.60 24.30
C CYS A 102 -5.51 -3.49 25.04
N LYS A 103 -5.26 -2.35 24.39
CA LYS A 103 -4.64 -1.16 25.02
C LYS A 103 -5.65 -0.05 25.29
N ARG A 104 -6.90 -0.19 24.82
CA ARG A 104 -7.96 0.81 24.91
C ARG A 104 -7.48 2.21 24.47
N ARG A 105 -6.75 2.23 23.36
CA ARG A 105 -6.08 3.43 22.83
C ARG A 105 -6.17 3.51 21.33
N PHE A 106 -6.25 4.72 20.82
CA PHE A 106 -6.19 5.02 19.40
C PHE A 106 -4.86 5.67 19.04
N HIS A 107 -4.30 5.31 17.89
CA HIS A 107 -3.33 6.17 17.21
C HIS A 107 -4.08 7.03 16.20
N HIS A 108 -3.99 8.34 16.39
CA HIS A 108 -4.47 9.31 15.41
C HIS A 108 -3.27 9.76 14.57
N ARG A 109 -3.26 9.35 13.30
CA ARG A 109 -2.25 9.72 12.31
C ARG A 109 -2.88 10.64 11.28
N TYR A 110 -2.33 11.84 11.12
CA TYR A 110 -2.83 12.84 10.20
C TYR A 110 -1.72 13.52 9.41
N TYR A 111 -2.12 14.07 8.26
CA TYR A 111 -1.25 14.74 7.32
C TYR A 111 -1.93 15.99 6.79
N ASP A 112 -1.15 17.04 6.58
CA ASP A 112 -1.58 18.22 5.87
C ASP A 112 -0.47 18.81 5.00
N VAL A 113 -0.88 19.65 4.05
CA VAL A 113 0.02 20.34 3.15
C VAL A 113 0.80 21.42 3.90
N VAL A 114 2.10 21.49 3.65
CA VAL A 114 2.99 22.56 4.13
C VAL A 114 3.59 23.32 2.97
N PRO A 115 3.97 24.60 3.16
CA PRO A 115 4.72 25.34 2.16
C PRO A 115 5.98 24.58 1.72
N THR A 116 6.31 24.62 0.43
CA THR A 116 7.46 23.89 -0.14
C THR A 116 8.80 24.36 0.45
N ASN A 117 8.86 25.59 0.95
CA ASN A 117 10.01 26.18 1.64
C ASN A 117 10.05 25.93 3.15
N ALA A 118 9.09 25.20 3.73
CA ALA A 118 9.02 24.98 5.18
C ALA A 118 10.19 24.16 5.73
N SER A 119 10.82 23.32 4.89
CA SER A 119 12.00 22.55 5.26
C SER A 119 12.86 22.24 4.03
N ALA A 120 14.18 22.22 4.22
CA ALA A 120 15.15 21.73 3.25
C ALA A 120 15.17 20.18 3.16
N ARG A 121 14.45 19.48 4.06
CA ARG A 121 14.29 18.03 4.00
C ARG A 121 13.30 17.67 2.88
N GLU A 122 13.61 16.61 2.14
CA GLU A 122 12.69 15.97 1.21
C GLU A 122 11.76 15.03 1.99
N GLY A 123 10.46 15.09 1.71
CA GLY A 123 9.44 14.41 2.52
C GLY A 123 9.62 12.89 2.49
N PHE A 124 10.01 12.30 3.62
CA PHE A 124 10.02 10.84 3.81
C PHE A 124 8.73 10.43 4.53
N GLN A 125 7.97 9.51 3.93
CA GLN A 125 6.75 8.98 4.53
C GLN A 125 7.10 7.98 5.64
N ASN A 126 7.54 8.46 6.80
CA ASN A 126 7.66 7.60 7.98
C ASN A 126 6.28 7.38 8.62
N THR A 127 6.07 6.17 9.15
CA THR A 127 4.92 5.86 10.01
C THR A 127 5.17 6.29 11.44
N PHE A 128 6.42 6.65 11.78
CA PHE A 128 6.82 7.03 13.12
C PHE A 128 7.69 8.27 13.03
N SER A 129 7.26 9.36 13.66
CA SER A 129 8.09 10.55 13.85
C SER A 129 9.19 10.20 14.85
N VAL A 130 10.44 10.44 14.46
CA VAL A 130 11.62 10.27 15.31
C VAL A 130 12.24 11.65 15.53
N THR A 131 12.71 11.92 16.74
CA THR A 131 13.52 13.11 17.03
C THR A 131 14.83 13.07 16.24
N ASP A 132 15.53 14.20 16.08
CA ASP A 132 16.81 14.22 15.34
C ASP A 132 17.85 13.24 15.94
N LEU A 133 17.81 13.03 17.26
CA LEU A 133 18.69 12.09 17.96
C LEU A 133 18.29 10.63 17.70
N GLU A 134 16.99 10.33 17.68
CA GLU A 134 16.47 9.02 17.29
C GLU A 134 16.64 8.75 15.79
N GLU A 135 16.51 9.76 14.93
CA GLU A 135 16.75 9.68 13.49
C GLU A 135 18.21 9.32 13.24
N THR A 136 19.14 10.01 13.92
CA THR A 136 20.57 9.73 13.81
C THR A 136 20.87 8.31 14.29
N ALA A 137 20.35 7.92 15.46
CA ALA A 137 20.54 6.57 16.00
C ALA A 137 19.94 5.48 15.09
N ALA A 138 18.70 5.67 14.61
CA ALA A 138 18.02 4.75 13.72
C ALA A 138 18.71 4.66 12.36
N ARG A 139 19.16 5.79 11.79
CA ARG A 139 19.93 5.82 10.54
C ARG A 139 21.26 5.10 10.70
N THR A 140 22.02 5.39 11.76
CA THR A 140 23.26 4.69 12.07
C THR A 140 23.04 3.19 12.24
N LEU A 141 21.95 2.77 12.88
CA LEU A 141 21.59 1.37 13.08
C LEU A 141 21.13 0.68 11.79
N LEU A 142 20.31 1.33 10.98
CA LEU A 142 19.85 0.79 9.69
C LEU A 142 21.01 0.69 8.70
N ASP A 143 21.88 1.70 8.64
CA ASP A 143 23.09 1.69 7.83
C ASP A 143 24.11 0.64 8.34
N SER A 144 24.17 0.39 9.66
CA SER A 144 25.00 -0.68 10.22
C SER A 144 24.47 -2.08 9.91
N GLY A 145 23.18 -2.24 9.56
CA GLY A 145 22.60 -3.48 9.04
C GLY A 145 23.28 -4.00 7.77
N ARG A 146 23.99 -3.12 7.04
CA ARG A 146 24.84 -3.50 5.89
C ARG A 146 26.09 -4.28 6.31
N TYR A 147 26.54 -4.14 7.56
CA TYR A 147 27.81 -4.69 8.06
C TYR A 147 27.62 -5.66 9.24
N LEU A 148 26.53 -5.53 10.00
CA LEU A 148 26.20 -6.36 11.17
C LEU A 148 24.72 -6.77 11.12
N ALA A 149 24.48 -8.07 10.88
CA ALA A 149 23.14 -8.68 10.82
C ALA A 149 22.31 -8.47 12.10
N THR A 150 22.96 -8.26 13.25
CA THR A 150 22.32 -7.98 14.54
C THR A 150 21.58 -6.65 14.58
N SER A 151 21.90 -5.69 13.70
CA SER A 151 21.22 -4.39 13.62
C SER A 151 19.77 -4.50 13.13
N ASN A 152 19.44 -5.56 12.39
CA ASN A 152 18.08 -5.85 11.92
C ASN A 152 17.18 -6.47 13.02
N VAL A 153 17.76 -6.81 14.18
CA VAL A 153 17.07 -7.47 15.31
C VAL A 153 16.57 -6.46 16.35
N LEU A 154 17.03 -5.20 16.27
CA LEU A 154 16.46 -4.06 17.02
C LEU A 154 15.15 -3.62 16.35
N ASP A 155 14.17 -4.53 16.39
CA ASP A 155 12.84 -4.36 15.86
C ASP A 155 12.08 -3.33 16.73
N PHE A 156 11.52 -2.31 16.09
CA PHE A 156 10.56 -1.40 16.73
C PHE A 156 9.44 -2.25 17.34
N PRO A 157 8.81 -1.84 18.46
CA PRO A 157 7.88 -2.69 19.21
C PRO A 157 6.56 -2.86 18.46
N SER A 158 6.60 -3.62 17.37
CA SER A 158 5.45 -4.25 16.77
C SER A 158 4.99 -5.33 17.73
N PHE A 159 3.68 -5.44 17.92
CA PHE A 159 3.10 -6.38 18.89
C PHE A 159 3.64 -7.80 18.66
N ARG A 160 4.42 -8.32 19.61
CA ARG A 160 4.91 -9.69 19.67
C ARG A 160 4.05 -10.48 20.66
N PRO A 161 3.38 -11.55 20.24
CA PRO A 161 2.60 -12.40 21.16
C PRO A 161 3.45 -12.85 22.35
N LYS A 162 2.92 -12.71 23.56
CA LYS A 162 3.63 -13.07 24.81
C LYS A 162 3.47 -14.54 25.19
N VAL A 163 2.67 -15.29 24.45
CA VAL A 163 2.29 -16.68 24.71
C VAL A 163 2.57 -17.48 23.45
N GLY A 164 3.13 -18.68 23.59
CA GLY A 164 3.55 -19.52 22.48
C GLY A 164 4.97 -19.19 21.99
N ASP A 165 5.29 -19.60 20.76
CA ASP A 165 6.59 -19.37 20.10
C ASP A 165 6.81 -17.93 19.61
N HIS A 166 5.91 -17.02 20.01
CA HIS A 166 5.89 -15.62 19.60
C HIS A 166 5.57 -15.36 18.13
N THR A 167 5.13 -16.36 17.37
CA THR A 167 4.63 -16.17 16.00
C THR A 167 3.26 -15.50 16.01
N ARG A 168 2.96 -14.69 14.99
CA ARG A 168 1.60 -14.11 14.85
C ARG A 168 0.66 -15.25 14.47
N PHE A 169 -0.52 -15.33 15.08
CA PHE A 169 -1.47 -16.44 14.87
C PHE A 169 -1.85 -16.71 13.40
N ASN A 170 -1.71 -15.71 12.51
CA ASN A 170 -2.02 -15.80 11.09
C ASN A 170 -0.77 -15.90 10.17
N GLU A 171 0.43 -15.90 10.75
CA GLU A 171 1.70 -15.90 10.01
C GLU A 171 1.87 -17.14 9.12
N PRO A 172 1.57 -18.38 9.57
CA PRO A 172 1.66 -19.56 8.71
C PRO A 172 0.70 -19.51 7.51
N PHE A 173 -0.49 -18.94 7.70
CA PHE A 173 -1.47 -18.79 6.63
C PHE A 173 -0.97 -17.83 5.54
N TYR A 174 -0.49 -16.64 5.91
CA TYR A 174 0.02 -15.68 4.94
C TYR A 174 1.29 -16.16 4.24
N HIS A 175 2.16 -16.87 4.96
CA HIS A 175 3.33 -17.50 4.36
C HIS A 175 2.91 -18.53 3.29
N ASN A 176 2.02 -19.46 3.63
CA ASN A 176 1.55 -20.48 2.70
C ASN A 176 0.82 -19.86 1.49
N LEU A 177 -0.02 -18.85 1.72
CA LEU A 177 -0.70 -18.13 0.65
C LEU A 177 0.30 -17.45 -0.30
N ALA A 178 1.31 -16.77 0.23
CA ALA A 178 2.34 -16.12 -0.59
C ALA A 178 3.14 -17.13 -1.42
N MET A 179 3.50 -18.28 -0.84
CA MET A 179 4.22 -19.34 -1.56
C MET A 179 3.38 -19.93 -2.70
N VAL A 180 2.13 -20.30 -2.41
CA VAL A 180 1.17 -20.80 -3.43
C VAL A 180 0.99 -19.77 -4.54
N LEU A 181 0.84 -18.49 -4.20
CA LEU A 181 0.68 -17.44 -5.21
C LEU A 181 1.92 -17.30 -6.12
N VAL A 182 3.13 -17.42 -5.55
CA VAL A 182 4.39 -17.36 -6.30
C VAL A 182 4.62 -18.59 -7.17
N ASP A 183 4.14 -19.76 -6.75
CA ASP A 183 4.28 -21.03 -7.46
C ASP A 183 3.27 -21.18 -8.60
N GLU A 184 1.99 -20.90 -8.32
CA GLU A 184 0.89 -21.13 -9.24
C GLU A 184 0.71 -19.96 -10.23
N PHE A 185 1.13 -18.75 -9.85
CA PHE A 185 0.97 -17.56 -10.67
C PHE A 185 2.32 -16.85 -10.87
N PRO A 186 2.56 -16.18 -12.01
CA PRO A 186 3.76 -15.38 -12.25
C PRO A 186 3.74 -14.06 -11.47
N CYS A 187 3.27 -14.08 -10.22
CA CYS A 187 3.13 -12.90 -9.39
C CYS A 187 4.50 -12.42 -8.89
N ARG A 188 4.59 -11.10 -8.68
CA ARG A 188 5.77 -10.43 -8.12
C ARG A 188 5.40 -9.83 -6.76
N PRO A 189 6.05 -10.26 -5.67
CA PRO A 189 5.74 -9.74 -4.34
C PRO A 189 6.03 -8.24 -4.25
N HIS A 190 5.14 -7.50 -3.59
CA HIS A 190 5.26 -6.07 -3.34
C HIS A 190 6.37 -5.78 -2.32
N TRP A 191 7.26 -4.83 -2.64
CA TRP A 191 8.54 -4.50 -1.96
C TRP A 191 8.45 -4.20 -0.44
N THR A 192 7.26 -4.04 0.14
CA THR A 192 7.09 -3.65 1.56
C THR A 192 6.15 -4.53 2.38
N LYS A 193 5.60 -5.60 1.79
CA LYS A 193 4.54 -6.41 2.42
C LYS A 193 4.85 -7.91 2.47
N ASN A 194 6.08 -8.29 2.16
CA ASN A 194 6.49 -9.69 2.04
C ASN A 194 7.82 -9.90 2.76
N THR A 195 8.03 -11.10 3.28
CA THR A 195 9.26 -11.45 3.99
C THR A 195 10.40 -11.74 3.01
N SER A 196 11.63 -11.78 3.52
CA SER A 196 12.84 -12.16 2.74
C SER A 196 12.68 -13.51 2.05
N GLU A 197 12.02 -14.47 2.69
CA GLU A 197 11.81 -15.82 2.18
C GLU A 197 10.88 -15.81 0.96
N VAL A 198 9.82 -15.00 1.00
CA VAL A 198 8.90 -14.84 -0.14
C VAL A 198 9.61 -14.19 -1.32
N PHE A 199 10.47 -13.19 -1.09
CA PHE A 199 11.28 -12.59 -2.15
C PHE A 199 12.26 -13.59 -2.75
N ALA A 200 12.94 -14.39 -1.92
CA ALA A 200 13.87 -15.42 -2.38
C ALA A 200 13.14 -16.48 -3.23
N HIS A 201 11.95 -16.89 -2.83
CA HIS A 201 11.11 -17.83 -3.58
C HIS A 201 10.64 -17.25 -4.92
N ALA A 202 10.31 -15.96 -4.94
CA ALA A 202 9.84 -15.26 -6.14
C ALA A 202 10.95 -14.85 -7.12
N VAL A 203 12.24 -15.07 -6.81
CA VAL A 203 13.36 -14.70 -7.70
C VAL A 203 13.18 -15.27 -9.11
N LYS A 204 12.63 -16.49 -9.23
CA LYS A 204 12.32 -17.15 -10.51
C LYS A 204 11.34 -16.37 -11.40
N ASN A 205 10.49 -15.53 -10.80
CA ASN A 205 9.49 -14.68 -11.47
C ASN A 205 9.99 -13.24 -11.69
N ILE A 206 11.10 -12.84 -11.03
CA ILE A 206 11.65 -11.48 -11.04
C ILE A 206 12.89 -11.40 -11.96
N ASP A 207 13.82 -12.35 -11.90
CA ASP A 207 15.03 -12.37 -12.74
C ASP A 207 14.84 -13.31 -13.95
N PRO A 208 14.80 -12.79 -15.19
CA PRO A 208 14.66 -13.59 -16.41
C PRO A 208 15.76 -14.65 -16.59
N ARG A 209 16.94 -14.45 -15.98
CA ARG A 209 18.09 -15.35 -16.08
C ARG A 209 18.01 -16.56 -15.15
N ARG A 210 17.03 -16.57 -14.22
CA ARG A 210 16.81 -17.66 -13.24
C ARG A 210 15.48 -18.39 -13.43
N LYS A 211 14.85 -18.25 -14.60
CA LYS A 211 13.63 -19.01 -14.92
C LYS A 211 13.92 -20.52 -14.97
N PRO A 212 13.15 -21.38 -14.31
CA PRO A 212 13.31 -22.83 -14.42
C PRO A 212 12.98 -23.29 -15.85
N ALA A 213 13.76 -24.26 -16.36
CA ALA A 213 13.72 -24.73 -17.74
C ALA A 213 12.41 -25.47 -18.13
N ASN A 214 11.56 -25.82 -17.17
CA ASN A 214 10.31 -26.55 -17.40
C ASN A 214 9.17 -25.86 -16.64
N LEU A 215 8.54 -24.86 -17.26
CA LEU A 215 7.18 -24.49 -16.86
C LEU A 215 6.19 -25.49 -17.49
N PRO A 216 5.23 -26.04 -16.73
CA PRO A 216 4.17 -26.86 -17.29
C PRO A 216 3.28 -26.04 -18.24
N LEU A 217 2.60 -26.80 -19.08
CA LEU A 217 1.94 -26.50 -20.36
C LEU A 217 0.82 -25.43 -20.37
N ILE A 218 0.83 -24.40 -19.53
CA ILE A 218 -0.13 -23.26 -19.64
C ILE A 218 0.34 -22.24 -20.68
N GLN A 219 1.58 -22.37 -21.20
CA GLN A 219 2.08 -21.60 -22.36
C GLN A 219 1.58 -22.08 -23.74
N LYS A 220 0.50 -22.89 -23.81
CA LYS A 220 -0.17 -23.20 -25.09
C LYS A 220 -1.31 -22.25 -25.47
N LEU A 221 -1.67 -21.27 -24.64
CA LEU A 221 -2.49 -20.15 -25.09
C LEU A 221 -1.58 -18.97 -25.44
N GLY A 222 -1.27 -18.89 -26.73
CA GLY A 222 -0.37 -17.91 -27.31
C GLY A 222 -0.84 -16.48 -27.07
N PHE A 223 0.00 -15.72 -26.38
CA PHE A 223 0.12 -14.29 -26.58
C PHE A 223 1.53 -14.00 -27.06
N PHE A 224 1.73 -14.19 -28.37
CA PHE A 224 2.79 -13.53 -29.12
C PHE A 224 2.14 -12.31 -29.80
N VAL A 225 2.50 -11.11 -29.35
CA VAL A 225 2.34 -9.90 -30.15
C VAL A 225 3.55 -9.84 -31.08
N ARG A 226 3.31 -9.98 -32.37
CA ARG A 226 3.99 -9.15 -33.38
C ARG A 226 3.19 -7.86 -33.50
#